data_AF-A0A0G1W103-F1
#
_entry.id   AF-A0A0G1W103-F1
#
_cell.length_a   1.000
_cell.length_b   1.000
_cell.length_c   1.000
_cell.angle_alpha   90.00
_cell.angle_beta   90.00
_cell.angle_gamma   90.00
#
_symmetry.space_group_name_H-M   'P 1'
#
loop_
_entity.id
_entity.type
_entity.pdbx_description
1 polymer ?
#
loop_
_entity_poly.entity_id
_entity_poly.type
_entity_poly.pdbx_seq_one_letter_code
_entity_poly.pdbx_strand_id
1 'polypeptide(L)'
;MLYKLFQILKTLSIRERYIAAAAGGVFILSAILLGISFFYQKTVASPVEGGSYVEGIIGQPGSINPIIAGDNDTDRDLIALLFASLFDLAEKYETDPQQKVWTVTLKPDLKWSDGEPLTSDDIIFTISVVQDPDVRSPFFATWQGVLAERLSEREVRLTLKNPYAFFLDNIKNFRIAPSHIFDDIPPQNFRKK
;
A
#
# COMPACT_ATOMS: atom_id res chain seq x y z
N MET A 1 37.08 44.59 -0.67
CA MET A 1 36.72 44.18 -2.05
C MET A 1 35.58 45.04 -2.60
N LEU A 2 34.44 45.11 -1.91
CA LEU A 2 33.27 45.95 -2.29
C LEU A 2 33.59 47.44 -2.48
N TYR A 3 34.43 48.04 -1.63
CA TYR A 3 34.81 49.45 -1.74
C TYR A 3 35.52 49.81 -3.07
N LYS A 4 36.41 48.93 -3.56
CA LYS A 4 37.09 49.12 -4.86
C LYS A 4 36.12 48.95 -6.03
N LEU A 5 35.13 48.06 -5.90
CA LEU A 5 34.08 47.87 -6.90
C LEU A 5 33.22 49.13 -7.05
N PHE A 6 32.85 49.77 -5.94
CA PHE A 6 32.10 51.03 -5.97
C PHE A 6 32.90 52.19 -6.56
N GLN A 7 34.22 52.24 -6.37
CA GLN A 7 35.11 53.23 -7.00
C GLN A 7 35.13 53.07 -8.53
N ILE A 8 35.21 51.83 -9.03
CA ILE A 8 35.20 51.51 -10.47
C ILE A 8 33.84 51.85 -11.12
N LEU A 9 32.73 51.62 -10.41
CA LEU A 9 31.41 51.99 -10.91
C LEU A 9 31.23 53.52 -11.02
N LYS A 10 31.94 54.29 -10.18
CA LYS A 10 31.93 55.76 -10.25
C LYS A 10 32.72 56.32 -11.43
N THR A 11 33.70 55.60 -11.96
CA THR A 11 34.49 56.03 -13.14
C THR A 11 33.78 55.76 -14.47
N LEU A 12 32.66 55.02 -14.48
CA LEU A 12 31.87 54.74 -15.68
C LEU A 12 30.98 55.93 -16.08
N SER A 13 30.81 56.11 -17.39
CA SER A 13 29.83 57.04 -17.98
C SER A 13 28.39 56.58 -17.69
N ILE A 14 27.42 57.50 -17.84
CA ILE A 14 26.00 57.22 -17.58
C ILE A 14 25.47 56.02 -18.39
N ARG A 15 25.87 55.88 -19.66
CA ARG A 15 25.45 54.75 -20.51
C ARG A 15 26.04 53.43 -20.03
N GLU A 16 27.32 53.41 -19.66
CA GLU A 16 28.00 52.22 -19.15
C GLU A 16 27.43 51.76 -17.80
N ARG A 17 26.98 52.68 -16.95
CA ARG A 17 26.31 52.33 -15.68
C ARG A 17 24.99 51.60 -15.91
N TYR A 18 24.18 52.03 -16.88
CA TYR A 18 22.93 51.32 -17.22
C TYR A 18 23.20 49.94 -17.82
N ILE A 19 24.21 49.82 -18.69
CA ILE A 19 24.61 48.52 -19.26
C ILE A 19 25.13 47.58 -18.16
N ALA A 20 25.98 48.07 -17.25
CA ALA A 20 26.49 47.29 -16.13
C ALA A 20 25.38 46.86 -15.16
N ALA A 21 24.40 47.74 -14.89
CA ALA A 21 23.24 47.41 -14.06
C ALA A 21 22.35 46.35 -14.72
N ALA A 22 22.09 46.47 -16.04
CA ALA A 22 21.31 45.49 -16.78
C ALA A 22 22.02 44.12 -16.82
N ALA A 23 23.33 44.09 -17.10
CA ALA A 23 24.13 42.87 -17.07
C ALA A 23 24.14 42.22 -15.68
N GLY A 24 24.27 43.03 -14.62
CA GLY A 24 24.15 42.56 -13.23
C GLY A 24 22.78 41.96 -12.94
N GLY A 25 21.70 42.59 -13.41
CA GLY A 25 20.34 42.07 -13.29
C GLY A 25 20.15 40.72 -13.99
N VAL A 26 20.63 40.60 -15.23
CA VAL A 26 20.58 39.33 -15.99
C VAL A 26 21.41 38.25 -15.29
N PHE A 27 22.58 38.59 -14.76
CA PHE A 27 23.44 37.66 -14.03
C PHE A 27 22.74 37.13 -12.76
N ILE A 28 22.15 38.01 -11.96
CA ILE A 28 21.42 37.62 -10.75
C ILE A 28 20.20 36.75 -11.10
N LEU A 29 19.42 37.15 -12.10
CA LEU A 29 18.26 36.37 -12.55
C LEU A 29 18.69 34.97 -13.03
N SER A 30 19.75 34.89 -13.83
CA SER A 30 20.30 33.63 -14.33
C SER A 30 20.81 32.76 -13.18
N ALA A 31 21.49 33.33 -12.20
CA ALA A 31 21.96 32.60 -11.02
C ALA A 31 20.80 32.04 -10.18
N ILE A 32 19.71 32.79 -10.02
CA ILE A 32 18.50 32.33 -9.33
C ILE A 32 17.85 31.19 -10.10
N LEU A 33 17.64 31.35 -11.41
CA LEU A 33 17.03 30.31 -12.25
C LEU A 33 17.87 29.03 -12.28
N LEU A 34 19.19 29.15 -12.37
CA LEU A 34 20.11 28.02 -12.29
C LEU A 34 20.08 27.37 -10.89
N GLY A 35 19.99 28.16 -9.83
CA GLY A 35 19.86 27.64 -8.45
C GLY A 35 18.56 26.86 -8.25
N ILE A 36 17.44 27.37 -8.76
CA ILE A 36 16.14 26.68 -8.74
C ILE A 36 16.20 25.39 -9.57
N SER A 37 16.74 25.47 -10.78
CA SER A 37 16.92 24.28 -11.65
C SER A 37 17.79 23.23 -10.98
N PHE A 38 18.90 23.64 -10.36
CA PHE A 38 19.78 22.77 -9.60
C PHE A 38 19.05 22.12 -8.42
N PHE A 39 18.27 22.89 -7.66
CA PHE A 39 17.46 22.37 -6.56
C PHE A 39 16.49 21.27 -7.03
N TYR A 40 15.71 21.50 -8.09
CA TYR A 40 14.79 20.49 -8.62
C TYR A 40 15.47 19.28 -9.25
N GLN A 41 16.66 19.44 -9.83
CA GLN A 41 17.40 18.32 -10.42
C GLN A 41 18.19 17.50 -9.40
N LYS A 42 18.53 18.08 -8.24
CA LYS A 42 19.43 17.46 -7.25
C LYS A 42 18.77 17.16 -5.92
N THR A 43 17.52 17.54 -5.72
CA THR A 43 16.76 17.18 -4.53
C THR A 43 15.58 16.29 -4.88
N VAL A 44 15.20 15.45 -3.93
CA VAL A 44 13.97 14.66 -3.97
C VAL A 44 13.16 15.05 -2.75
N ALA A 45 11.84 15.14 -2.91
CA ALA A 45 10.95 15.31 -1.76
C ALA A 45 11.13 14.09 -0.84
N SER A 46 11.59 14.34 0.38
CA SER A 46 11.68 13.31 1.41
C SER A 46 10.43 13.37 2.28
N PRO A 47 9.79 12.24 2.58
CA PRO A 47 8.73 12.23 3.59
C PRO A 47 9.30 12.70 4.92
N VAL A 48 8.57 13.58 5.59
CA VAL A 48 8.86 13.95 6.98
C VAL A 48 8.13 12.93 7.85
N GLU A 49 8.86 12.29 8.76
CA GLU A 49 8.25 11.35 9.69
C GLU A 49 7.40 12.09 10.74
N GLY A 50 6.28 11.46 11.10
CA GLY A 50 5.36 11.98 12.11
C GLY A 50 4.20 12.82 11.55
N GLY A 51 3.44 13.40 12.48
CA GLY A 51 2.17 14.06 12.19
C GLY A 51 0.97 13.20 12.60
N SER A 52 -0.21 13.83 12.58
CA SER A 52 -1.48 13.16 12.82
C SER A 52 -2.40 13.46 11.65
N TYR A 53 -2.97 12.42 11.06
CA TYR A 53 -4.06 12.53 10.09
C TYR A 53 -5.37 12.25 10.80
N VAL A 54 -6.35 13.13 10.64
CA VAL A 54 -7.68 12.99 11.22
C VAL A 54 -8.69 13.09 10.09
N GLU A 55 -9.46 12.03 9.93
CA GLU A 55 -10.51 11.92 8.92
C GLU A 55 -11.87 11.68 9.59
N GLY A 56 -12.87 12.43 9.17
CA GLY A 56 -14.24 12.22 9.60
C GLY A 56 -14.89 11.16 8.71
N ILE A 57 -15.29 10.05 9.31
CA ILE A 57 -16.02 8.98 8.63
C ILE A 57 -17.50 9.01 9.02
N ILE A 58 -18.37 8.74 8.06
CA ILE A 58 -19.82 8.65 8.30
C ILE A 58 -20.16 7.19 8.58
N GLY A 59 -20.62 6.91 9.80
CA GLY A 59 -20.95 5.57 10.25
C GLY A 59 -20.32 5.24 11.60
N GLN A 60 -20.58 4.03 12.10
CA GLN A 60 -19.91 3.50 13.28
C GLN A 60 -19.30 2.15 12.93
N PRO A 61 -18.09 1.83 13.43
CA PRO A 61 -17.52 0.51 13.28
C PRO A 61 -18.41 -0.53 13.96
N GLY A 62 -18.68 -1.62 13.26
CA GLY A 62 -19.49 -2.74 13.74
C GLY A 62 -18.67 -4.00 13.95
N SER A 63 -17.83 -4.34 12.98
CA SER A 63 -16.99 -5.54 13.00
C SER A 63 -15.70 -5.32 12.22
N ILE A 64 -14.61 -5.04 12.95
CA ILE A 64 -13.27 -4.92 12.40
C ILE A 64 -12.66 -6.33 12.28
N ASN A 65 -13.16 -7.11 11.33
CA ASN A 65 -12.72 -8.49 11.08
C ASN A 65 -12.76 -8.81 9.58
N PRO A 66 -11.61 -9.12 8.94
CA PRO A 66 -11.53 -9.33 7.50
C PRO A 66 -12.34 -10.55 6.99
N ILE A 67 -12.72 -11.48 7.88
CA ILE A 67 -13.48 -12.69 7.52
C ILE A 67 -14.98 -12.41 7.38
N ILE A 68 -15.53 -11.50 8.21
CA ILE A 68 -16.98 -11.30 8.34
C ILE A 68 -17.46 -9.88 8.03
N ALA A 69 -16.56 -8.92 7.84
CA ALA A 69 -16.94 -7.55 7.52
C ALA A 69 -17.73 -7.51 6.21
N GLY A 70 -18.98 -7.08 6.32
CA GLY A 70 -19.91 -6.95 5.21
C GLY A 70 -19.87 -5.55 4.58
N ASP A 71 -21.04 -5.03 4.26
CA ASP A 71 -21.19 -3.81 3.46
C ASP A 71 -21.04 -2.49 4.25
N ASN A 72 -20.48 -2.51 5.46
CA ASN A 72 -20.26 -1.29 6.23
C ASN A 72 -18.97 -0.60 5.76
N ASP A 73 -19.12 0.55 5.09
CA ASP A 73 -18.01 1.36 4.58
C ASP A 73 -16.97 1.66 5.67
N THR A 74 -17.43 2.03 6.88
CA THR A 74 -16.55 2.32 8.02
C THR A 74 -15.70 1.11 8.42
N ASP A 75 -16.27 -0.11 8.41
CA ASP A 75 -15.51 -1.31 8.73
C ASP A 75 -14.49 -1.61 7.64
N ARG A 76 -14.87 -1.46 6.36
CA ARG A 76 -13.97 -1.72 5.23
C ARG A 76 -12.78 -0.79 5.22
N ASP A 77 -12.98 0.49 5.53
CA ASP A 77 -11.90 1.49 5.61
C ASP A 77 -10.91 1.14 6.71
N LEU A 78 -11.40 0.82 7.92
CA LEU A 78 -10.54 0.41 9.03
C LEU A 78 -9.81 -0.90 8.74
N ILE A 79 -10.50 -1.88 8.14
CA ILE A 79 -9.90 -3.15 7.78
C ILE A 79 -8.82 -2.99 6.70
N ALA A 80 -8.99 -2.06 5.76
CA ALA A 80 -7.98 -1.77 4.76
C ALA A 80 -6.68 -1.19 5.35
N LEU A 81 -6.77 -0.50 6.49
CA LEU A 81 -5.62 0.01 7.23
C LEU A 81 -4.95 -1.05 8.10
N LEU A 82 -5.73 -2.00 8.64
CA LEU A 82 -5.25 -2.98 9.62
C LEU A 82 -4.82 -4.31 9.00
N PHE A 83 -5.40 -4.70 7.86
CA PHE A 83 -5.18 -6.00 7.24
C PHE A 83 -4.76 -5.87 5.78
N ALA A 84 -3.62 -6.48 5.45
CA ALA A 84 -3.12 -6.53 4.09
C ALA A 84 -3.96 -7.49 3.23
N SER A 85 -4.12 -7.15 1.95
CA SER A 85 -4.71 -8.08 0.99
C SER A 85 -3.71 -9.17 0.63
N LEU A 86 -4.19 -10.31 0.14
CA LEU A 86 -3.35 -11.35 -0.44
C LEU A 86 -2.52 -10.79 -1.61
N PHE A 87 -3.04 -9.76 -2.30
CA PHE A 87 -2.30 -9.04 -3.34
C PHE A 87 -1.13 -8.20 -2.80
N ASP A 88 -1.29 -7.58 -1.64
CA ASP A 88 -0.23 -6.76 -1.03
C ASP A 88 0.86 -7.64 -0.40
N LEU A 89 0.49 -8.84 0.06
CA LEU A 89 1.39 -9.77 0.75
C LEU A 89 2.28 -10.56 -0.19
N ALA A 90 1.89 -10.79 -1.45
CA ALA A 90 2.68 -11.62 -2.33
C ALA A 90 3.74 -10.86 -3.14
N GLU A 91 4.84 -11.58 -3.37
CA GLU A 91 5.95 -11.21 -4.23
C GLU A 91 5.59 -11.47 -5.69
N LYS A 92 4.89 -12.58 -5.97
CA LYS A 92 4.40 -12.92 -7.30
C LYS A 92 3.18 -13.84 -7.26
N TYR A 93 2.45 -13.85 -8.39
CA TYR A 93 1.34 -14.74 -8.67
C TYR A 93 1.55 -15.34 -10.04
N GLU A 94 1.35 -16.64 -10.15
CA GLU A 94 1.47 -17.38 -11.41
C GLU A 94 0.18 -18.15 -11.64
N THR A 95 -0.32 -18.16 -12.87
CA THR A 95 -1.52 -18.93 -13.23
C THR A 95 -1.23 -19.82 -14.42
N ASP A 96 -1.91 -20.96 -14.47
CA ASP A 96 -1.91 -21.82 -15.65
C ASP A 96 -2.69 -21.18 -16.82
N PRO A 97 -2.48 -21.62 -18.08
CA PRO A 97 -3.20 -21.08 -19.23
C PRO A 97 -4.73 -21.21 -19.16
N GLN A 98 -5.25 -22.14 -18.35
CA GLN A 98 -6.70 -22.33 -18.17
C GLN A 98 -7.26 -21.49 -17.01
N GLN A 99 -6.45 -20.70 -16.31
CA GLN A 99 -6.85 -19.86 -15.17
C GLN A 99 -7.58 -20.63 -14.06
N LYS A 100 -7.18 -21.88 -13.84
CA LYS A 100 -7.72 -22.78 -12.81
C LYS A 100 -6.78 -22.96 -11.63
N VAL A 101 -5.47 -22.84 -11.83
CA VAL A 101 -4.47 -23.07 -10.79
C VAL A 101 -3.63 -21.81 -10.65
N TRP A 102 -3.71 -21.21 -9.47
CA TRP A 102 -2.96 -20.02 -9.10
C TRP A 102 -1.94 -20.38 -8.04
N THR A 103 -0.67 -20.06 -8.26
CA THR A 103 0.37 -20.18 -7.25
C THR A 103 0.73 -18.78 -6.76
N VAL A 104 0.69 -18.59 -5.45
CA VAL A 104 0.98 -17.32 -4.80
C VAL A 104 2.23 -17.49 -3.95
N THR A 105 3.27 -16.70 -4.24
CA THR A 105 4.51 -16.67 -3.49
C THR A 105 4.57 -15.42 -2.65
N LEU A 106 4.61 -15.56 -1.32
CA LEU A 106 4.65 -14.48 -0.34
C LEU A 106 6.00 -13.77 -0.29
N LYS A 107 5.96 -12.46 0.00
CA LYS A 107 7.16 -11.68 0.30
C LYS A 107 7.94 -12.33 1.46
N PRO A 108 9.28 -12.20 1.48
CA PRO A 108 10.07 -12.69 2.59
C PRO A 108 9.80 -11.88 3.87
N ASP A 109 10.03 -12.51 5.03
CA ASP A 109 10.06 -11.89 6.35
C ASP A 109 8.79 -11.14 6.76
N LEU A 110 7.63 -11.56 6.23
CA LEU A 110 6.33 -11.01 6.62
C LEU A 110 6.02 -11.38 8.08
N LYS A 111 5.52 -10.39 8.82
CA LYS A 111 5.16 -10.53 10.23
C LYS A 111 3.86 -9.80 10.52
N TRP A 112 3.11 -10.36 11.44
CA TRP A 112 2.00 -9.69 12.11
C TRP A 112 2.52 -8.62 13.07
N SER A 113 1.63 -7.75 13.53
CA SER A 113 1.96 -6.64 14.43
C SER A 113 2.41 -7.10 15.83
N ASP A 114 2.08 -8.33 16.21
CA ASP A 114 2.55 -9.00 17.43
C ASP A 114 3.92 -9.68 17.27
N GLY A 115 4.46 -9.71 16.05
CA GLY A 115 5.77 -10.29 15.72
C GLY A 115 5.73 -11.73 15.23
N GLU A 116 4.57 -12.40 15.26
CA GLU A 116 4.42 -13.75 14.70
C GLU A 116 4.61 -13.72 13.17
N PRO A 117 5.18 -14.78 12.58
CA PRO A 117 5.38 -14.84 11.14
C PRO A 117 4.04 -14.94 10.40
N LEU A 118 3.88 -14.18 9.32
CA LEU A 118 2.74 -14.31 8.42
C LEU A 118 3.11 -15.28 7.29
N THR A 119 2.38 -16.39 7.19
CA THR A 119 2.74 -17.52 6.32
C THR A 119 1.59 -17.96 5.41
N SER A 120 1.86 -18.96 4.56
CA SER A 120 0.84 -19.62 3.75
C SER A 120 -0.27 -20.26 4.58
N ASP A 121 0.01 -20.61 5.83
CA ASP A 121 -0.95 -21.23 6.75
C ASP A 121 -2.07 -20.25 7.13
N ASP A 122 -1.77 -18.95 7.29
CA ASP A 122 -2.77 -17.90 7.52
C ASP A 122 -3.74 -17.75 6.34
N ILE A 123 -3.22 -17.92 5.12
CA ILE A 123 -4.01 -17.80 3.89
C ILE A 123 -4.94 -18.99 3.76
N ILE A 124 -4.40 -20.20 3.96
CA ILE A 124 -5.18 -21.44 3.93
C ILE A 124 -6.26 -21.40 5.01
N PHE A 125 -5.90 -20.99 6.22
CA PHE A 125 -6.84 -20.78 7.32
C PHE A 125 -7.95 -19.81 6.91
N THR A 126 -7.61 -18.60 6.46
CA THR A 126 -8.60 -17.58 6.10
C THR A 126 -9.55 -18.09 5.01
N ILE A 127 -9.03 -18.73 3.97
CA ILE A 127 -9.82 -19.33 2.88
C ILE A 127 -10.73 -20.46 3.40
N SER A 128 -10.26 -21.26 4.36
CA SER A 128 -11.08 -22.32 4.95
C SER A 128 -12.24 -21.76 5.78
N VAL A 129 -11.99 -20.73 6.59
CA VAL A 129 -13.00 -20.12 7.47
C VAL A 129 -14.06 -19.38 6.66
N VAL A 130 -13.70 -18.64 5.61
CA VAL A 130 -14.72 -17.97 4.78
C VAL A 130 -15.61 -18.94 4.00
N GLN A 131 -15.12 -20.17 3.75
CA GLN A 131 -15.88 -21.25 3.13
C GLN A 131 -16.73 -22.04 4.13
N ASP A 132 -16.62 -21.77 5.43
CA ASP A 132 -17.46 -22.42 6.43
C ASP A 132 -18.87 -21.77 6.43
N PRO A 133 -19.95 -22.53 6.18
CA PRO A 133 -21.31 -22.00 6.17
C PRO A 133 -21.77 -21.45 7.53
N ASP A 134 -21.22 -21.92 8.65
CA ASP A 134 -21.58 -21.46 9.99
C ASP A 134 -21.01 -20.05 10.28
N VAL A 135 -19.90 -19.68 9.64
CA VAL A 135 -19.30 -18.33 9.73
C VAL A 135 -20.18 -17.30 9.01
N ARG A 136 -20.90 -17.73 7.97
CA ARG A 136 -21.76 -16.89 7.11
C ARG A 136 -20.98 -15.70 6.53
N SER A 137 -19.73 -15.91 6.14
CA SER A 137 -18.88 -14.87 5.55
C SER A 137 -19.53 -14.27 4.29
N PRO A 138 -19.48 -12.94 4.08
CA PRO A 138 -19.89 -12.35 2.80
C PRO A 138 -19.02 -12.81 1.63
N PHE A 139 -17.82 -13.34 1.90
CA PHE A 139 -16.89 -13.86 0.90
C PHE A 139 -17.15 -15.32 0.53
N PHE A 140 -18.10 -16.00 1.19
CA PHE A 140 -18.38 -17.43 0.99
C PHE A 140 -18.60 -17.77 -0.49
N ALA A 141 -19.50 -17.06 -1.17
CA ALA A 141 -19.84 -17.37 -2.57
C ALA A 141 -18.66 -17.17 -3.52
N THR A 142 -17.79 -16.20 -3.23
CA THR A 142 -16.62 -15.85 -4.03
C THR A 142 -15.50 -16.88 -3.91
N TRP A 143 -15.37 -17.51 -2.75
CA TRP A 143 -14.30 -18.47 -2.44
C TRP A 143 -14.77 -19.92 -2.40
N GLN A 144 -16.06 -20.17 -2.58
CA GLN A 144 -16.64 -21.51 -2.52
C GLN A 144 -15.99 -22.48 -3.51
N GLY A 145 -15.43 -23.57 -2.99
CA GLY A 145 -14.82 -24.62 -3.80
C GLY A 145 -13.42 -24.27 -4.33
N VAL A 146 -12.81 -23.20 -3.83
CA VAL A 146 -11.38 -22.95 -4.01
C VAL A 146 -10.61 -23.82 -3.03
N LEU A 147 -9.78 -24.71 -3.56
CA LEU A 147 -8.88 -25.53 -2.75
C LEU A 147 -7.58 -24.77 -2.53
N ALA A 148 -7.20 -24.56 -1.27
CA ALA A 148 -5.94 -23.95 -0.89
C ALA A 148 -5.00 -25.02 -0.33
N GLU A 149 -3.84 -25.19 -0.97
CA GLU A 149 -2.85 -26.20 -0.62
C GLU A 149 -1.50 -25.55 -0.32
N ARG A 150 -0.87 -25.99 0.77
CA ARG A 150 0.47 -25.54 1.17
C ARG A 150 1.52 -26.15 0.23
N LEU A 151 2.32 -25.33 -0.42
CA LEU A 151 3.52 -25.77 -1.14
C LEU A 151 4.78 -25.56 -0.31
N SER A 152 4.85 -24.44 0.41
CA SER A 152 5.87 -24.13 1.40
C SER A 152 5.32 -23.12 2.40
N GLU A 153 6.14 -22.69 3.37
CA GLU A 153 5.78 -21.61 4.30
C GLU A 153 5.44 -20.28 3.58
N ARG A 154 6.03 -20.05 2.41
CA ARG A 154 5.81 -18.84 1.60
C ARG A 154 5.00 -19.09 0.33
N GLU A 155 4.57 -20.31 0.07
CA GLU A 155 3.89 -20.63 -1.19
C GLU A 155 2.60 -21.41 -0.94
N VAL A 156 1.52 -20.90 -1.55
CA VAL A 156 0.21 -21.52 -1.53
C VAL A 156 -0.30 -21.71 -2.96
N ARG A 157 -0.88 -22.88 -3.23
CA ARG A 157 -1.60 -23.17 -4.47
C ARG A 157 -3.09 -23.02 -4.23
N LEU A 158 -3.75 -22.26 -5.09
CA LEU A 158 -5.19 -22.10 -5.12
C LEU A 158 -5.73 -22.77 -6.38
N THR A 159 -6.53 -23.82 -6.22
CA THR A 159 -7.14 -24.55 -7.32
C THR A 159 -8.64 -24.27 -7.36
N LEU A 160 -9.10 -23.69 -8.46
CA LEU A 160 -10.50 -23.37 -8.68
C LEU A 160 -11.24 -24.57 -9.28
N LYS A 161 -12.50 -24.75 -8.86
CA LYS A 161 -13.40 -25.75 -9.46
C LYS A 161 -13.67 -25.49 -10.95
N ASN A 162 -13.83 -24.22 -11.33
CA ASN A 162 -14.05 -23.77 -12.71
C ASN A 162 -13.12 -22.60 -13.03
N PRO A 163 -12.68 -22.40 -14.29
CA PRO A 163 -11.93 -21.20 -14.68
C PRO A 163 -12.70 -19.94 -14.32
N TYR A 164 -12.02 -18.94 -13.78
CA TYR A 164 -12.63 -17.64 -13.49
C TYR A 164 -11.67 -16.50 -13.84
N ALA A 165 -12.02 -15.75 -14.89
CA ALA A 165 -11.16 -14.71 -15.44
C ALA A 165 -10.89 -13.55 -14.46
N PHE A 166 -11.81 -13.28 -13.53
CA PHE A 166 -11.70 -12.22 -12.53
C PHE A 166 -11.17 -12.73 -11.18
N PHE A 167 -10.62 -13.94 -11.12
CA PHE A 167 -10.12 -14.49 -9.85
C PHE A 167 -9.00 -13.64 -9.24
N LEU A 168 -8.20 -12.99 -10.08
CA LEU A 168 -7.19 -12.05 -9.59
C LEU A 168 -7.82 -10.87 -8.81
N ASP A 169 -9.02 -10.42 -9.17
CA ASP A 169 -9.71 -9.37 -8.43
C ASP A 169 -10.23 -9.88 -7.08
N ASN A 170 -10.55 -11.17 -6.96
CA ASN A 170 -10.81 -11.79 -5.66
C ASN A 170 -9.54 -11.74 -4.79
N ILE A 171 -8.38 -12.12 -5.33
CA ILE A 171 -7.09 -12.06 -4.63
C ILE A 171 -6.77 -10.63 -4.16
N LYS A 172 -7.01 -9.61 -5.00
CA LYS A 172 -6.80 -8.19 -4.67
C LYS A 172 -7.61 -7.68 -3.49
N ASN A 173 -8.84 -8.17 -3.36
CA ASN A 173 -9.77 -7.66 -2.34
C ASN A 173 -9.85 -8.58 -1.11
N PHE A 174 -9.15 -9.72 -1.13
CA PHE A 174 -9.20 -10.69 -0.05
C PHE A 174 -8.12 -10.41 0.99
N ARG A 175 -8.54 -10.08 2.20
CA ARG A 175 -7.66 -9.73 3.31
C ARG A 175 -7.44 -10.93 4.20
N ILE A 176 -6.20 -11.11 4.64
CA ILE A 176 -5.79 -12.29 5.40
C ILE A 176 -6.00 -12.04 6.90
N ALA A 177 -6.43 -13.07 7.61
CA ALA A 177 -6.56 -13.07 9.06
C ALA A 177 -5.42 -13.88 9.71
N PRO A 178 -4.94 -13.47 10.89
CA PRO A 178 -3.93 -14.21 11.64
C PRO A 178 -4.52 -15.51 12.18
N SER A 179 -4.08 -16.66 11.67
CA SER A 179 -4.60 -17.97 12.07
C SER A 179 -4.42 -18.22 13.58
N HIS A 180 -3.27 -17.84 14.14
CA HIS A 180 -2.92 -18.01 15.55
C HIS A 180 -3.79 -17.20 16.54
N ILE A 181 -4.60 -16.27 16.06
CA ILE A 181 -5.54 -15.49 16.89
C ILE A 181 -6.98 -16.02 16.72
N PHE A 182 -7.31 -16.56 15.55
CA PHE A 182 -8.68 -16.88 15.16
C PHE A 182 -8.98 -18.39 15.11
N ASP A 183 -7.97 -19.28 15.18
CA ASP A 183 -8.16 -20.72 15.01
C ASP A 183 -9.00 -21.37 16.13
N ASP A 184 -8.87 -20.88 17.36
CA ASP A 184 -9.60 -21.36 18.53
C ASP A 184 -11.04 -20.85 18.59
N ILE A 185 -11.46 -19.96 17.66
CA ILE A 185 -12.81 -19.42 17.63
C ILE A 185 -13.72 -20.41 16.90
N PRO A 186 -14.76 -20.96 17.56
CA PRO A 186 -15.73 -21.80 16.86
C PRO A 186 -16.41 -21.02 15.73
N PRO A 187 -16.66 -21.63 14.56
CA PRO A 187 -17.28 -20.97 13.40
C PRO A 187 -18.52 -20.12 13.72
N GLN A 188 -19.39 -20.64 14.60
CA GLN A 188 -20.65 -20.00 15.03
C GLN A 188 -20.44 -18.74 15.87
N ASN A 189 -19.24 -18.54 16.42
CA ASN A 189 -18.89 -17.43 17.30
C ASN A 189 -18.21 -16.27 16.56
N PHE A 190 -17.82 -16.42 15.29
CA PHE A 190 -17.17 -15.34 14.53
C PHE A 190 -17.99 -14.06 14.46
N ARG A 191 -19.33 -14.17 14.52
CA ARG A 191 -20.27 -13.04 14.48
C ARG A 191 -20.81 -12.62 15.84
N LYS A 192 -20.40 -13.28 16.93
CA LYS A 192 -20.86 -12.88 18.27
C LYS A 192 -20.10 -11.62 18.66
N LYS A 193 -20.87 -10.57 18.99
CA LYS A 193 -20.37 -9.32 19.56
C LYS A 193 -19.88 -9.54 20.99
#